data_AF-A0AAU3NLD9-F1
#
_entry.id   AF-A0AAU3NLD9-F1
#
_cell.length_a   1.000
_cell.length_b   1.000
_cell.length_c   1.000
_cell.angle_alpha   90.00
_cell.angle_beta   90.00
_cell.angle_gamma   90.00
#
_symmetry.space_group_name_H-M   'P 1'
#
loop_
_entity.id
_entity.type
_entity.pdbx_description
1 polymer ?
#
loop_
_entity_poly.entity_id
_entity_poly.type
_entity_poly.pdbx_seq_one_letter_code
_entity_poly.pdbx_strand_id
1 'polypeptide(L)'
;MSAEYATFGLAPAMRAGGVLANGDYQVHRDFVDFIVDGRPLLYQLSDLDAVSPLASDVPPAIFTAQVRSLLLEAEAPLDDGRYVLYGCPECEGIECGAVTAVIEKDDSADDYVWRDFAWQTGEHADLELNGYHGIGPFRFRGDEYRSALNSLLGAESGESGGAGGAGGSGARRRVLLIGARVAVLAKLAATLRTIGIGADITRDATDVPAEELREYGAVVFGRAIGEQERAAVRQSFERAGVEVAYVEGLAPIIPLLVAQIEHALDRGPHELRRLTRLVAADGEAAIEVTSTCRVRLTAYRLDRLSRTHTQEVFDGILETGRHRVALDAKAVKGQSFLVARTSGGVLVEAMAH
;
A
#
# COMPACT_ATOMS: atom_id res chain seq x y z
N MET A 1 -8.70 -24.52 29.35
CA MET A 1 -7.74 -24.84 28.25
C MET A 1 -6.83 -23.64 28.14
N SER A 2 -5.51 -23.81 28.26
CA SER A 2 -4.57 -22.71 28.07
C SER A 2 -4.76 -22.20 26.64
N ALA A 3 -5.13 -20.93 26.47
CA ALA A 3 -5.11 -20.34 25.14
C ALA A 3 -3.68 -20.48 24.61
N GLU A 4 -3.54 -21.03 23.42
CA GLU A 4 -2.25 -21.05 22.72
C GLU A 4 -1.86 -19.59 22.46
N TYR A 5 -0.62 -19.24 22.76
CA TYR A 5 -0.13 -17.89 22.49
C TYR A 5 -0.07 -17.69 20.97
N ALA A 6 -0.66 -16.60 20.50
CA ALA A 6 -0.46 -16.14 19.13
C ALA A 6 0.87 -15.39 19.05
N THR A 7 1.49 -15.41 17.87
CA THR A 7 2.64 -14.55 17.57
C THR A 7 2.17 -13.16 17.15
N PHE A 8 2.90 -12.14 17.54
CA PHE A 8 2.65 -10.75 17.14
C PHE A 8 3.83 -10.20 16.35
N GLY A 9 3.54 -9.57 15.23
CA GLY A 9 4.53 -8.91 14.39
C GLY A 9 3.94 -7.71 13.67
N LEU A 10 4.82 -7.02 12.95
CA LEU A 10 4.50 -5.82 12.20
C LEU A 10 5.16 -5.92 10.83
N ALA A 11 4.45 -5.54 9.77
CA ALA A 11 5.02 -5.50 8.43
C ALA A 11 4.57 -4.24 7.67
N PRO A 12 5.42 -3.66 6.80
CA PRO A 12 4.98 -2.62 5.88
C PRO A 12 3.87 -3.15 4.98
N ALA A 13 2.85 -2.33 4.79
CA ALA A 13 1.73 -2.58 3.90
C ALA A 13 1.33 -1.30 3.17
N MET A 14 0.51 -1.47 2.14
CA MET A 14 0.08 -0.38 1.29
C MET A 14 -1.39 -0.56 0.91
N ARG A 15 -2.13 0.56 0.91
CA ARG A 15 -3.40 0.69 0.20
C ARG A 15 -3.10 1.40 -1.10
N ALA A 16 -3.22 0.67 -2.21
CA ALA A 16 -2.97 1.24 -3.53
C ALA A 16 -4.04 2.31 -3.82
N GLY A 17 -3.60 3.53 -4.11
CA GLY A 17 -4.46 4.58 -4.62
C GLY A 17 -4.78 4.36 -6.10
N GLY A 18 -5.13 5.43 -6.81
CA GLY A 18 -5.25 5.37 -8.27
C GLY A 18 -6.31 6.29 -8.83
N VAL A 19 -6.46 6.20 -10.15
CA VAL A 19 -7.54 6.84 -10.91
C VAL A 19 -8.49 5.76 -11.37
N LEU A 20 -9.72 5.82 -10.88
CA LEU A 20 -10.79 4.90 -11.24
C LEU A 20 -11.25 5.14 -12.69
N ALA A 21 -11.92 4.14 -13.28
CA ALA A 21 -12.38 4.21 -14.67
C ALA A 21 -13.39 5.35 -14.91
N ASN A 22 -14.11 5.76 -13.86
CA ASN A 22 -15.05 6.89 -13.88
C ASN A 22 -14.37 8.26 -13.68
N GLY A 23 -13.06 8.30 -13.40
CA GLY A 23 -12.29 9.52 -13.17
C GLY A 23 -12.12 9.91 -11.69
N ASP A 24 -12.72 9.18 -10.76
CA ASP A 24 -12.54 9.41 -9.32
C ASP A 24 -11.13 8.98 -8.88
N TYR A 25 -10.70 9.51 -7.74
CA TYR A 25 -9.40 9.24 -7.15
C TYR A 25 -9.53 8.37 -5.89
N GLN A 26 -8.56 7.48 -5.74
CA GLN A 26 -8.32 6.71 -4.52
C GLN A 26 -6.97 7.14 -3.96
N VAL A 27 -6.93 7.47 -2.67
CA VAL A 27 -5.70 7.94 -2.03
C VAL A 27 -4.76 6.78 -1.70
N HIS A 28 -3.49 6.92 -2.02
CA HIS A 28 -2.44 5.99 -1.63
C HIS A 28 -2.14 6.11 -0.13
N ARG A 29 -2.00 4.98 0.56
CA ARG A 29 -1.51 4.95 1.95
C ARG A 29 -0.41 3.92 2.10
N ASP A 30 0.68 4.33 2.75
CA ASP A 30 1.65 3.39 3.33
C ASP A 30 1.38 3.30 4.83
N PHE A 31 1.30 2.10 5.36
CA PHE A 31 1.01 1.85 6.77
C PHE A 31 1.74 0.60 7.27
N VAL A 32 1.66 0.36 8.58
CA VAL A 32 2.20 -0.86 9.19
C VAL A 32 1.03 -1.78 9.53
N ASP A 33 0.97 -2.94 8.90
CA ASP A 33 -0.05 -3.95 9.20
C ASP A 33 0.36 -4.80 10.41
N PHE A 34 -0.64 -5.30 11.13
CA PHE A 34 -0.48 -6.23 12.23
C PHE A 34 -0.38 -7.66 11.68
N ILE A 35 0.70 -8.36 12.05
CA ILE A 35 0.92 -9.75 11.67
C ILE A 35 0.57 -10.63 12.88
N VAL A 36 -0.43 -11.48 12.73
CA VAL A 36 -0.85 -12.45 13.74
C VAL A 36 -0.67 -13.84 13.18
N ASP A 37 0.12 -14.68 13.84
CA ASP A 37 0.46 -16.04 13.38
C ASP A 37 1.03 -16.07 11.96
N GLY A 38 1.91 -15.10 11.69
CA GLY A 38 2.59 -14.95 10.40
C GLY A 38 1.69 -14.47 9.26
N ARG A 39 0.44 -14.08 9.53
CA ARG A 39 -0.51 -13.61 8.51
C ARG A 39 -0.94 -12.17 8.78
N PRO A 40 -1.12 -11.34 7.74
CA PRO A 40 -1.68 -10.00 7.92
C PRO A 40 -3.09 -10.11 8.50
N LEU A 41 -3.33 -9.46 9.63
CA LEU A 41 -4.63 -9.49 10.31
C LEU A 41 -5.71 -8.90 9.40
N LEU A 42 -5.39 -7.86 8.63
CA LEU A 42 -6.29 -7.29 7.61
C LEU A 42 -6.82 -8.34 6.63
N TYR A 43 -6.07 -9.42 6.38
CA TYR A 43 -6.46 -10.48 5.43
C TYR A 43 -7.43 -11.50 6.03
N GLN A 44 -7.47 -11.55 7.35
CA GLN A 44 -8.42 -12.35 8.10
C GLN A 44 -9.77 -11.63 8.24
N LEU A 45 -9.82 -10.34 7.91
CA LEU A 45 -11.00 -9.50 7.96
C LEU A 45 -11.61 -9.36 6.55
N SER A 46 -12.94 -9.50 6.48
CA SER A 46 -13.76 -9.56 5.26
C SER A 46 -13.48 -8.44 4.24
N ASP A 47 -12.57 -8.67 3.30
CA ASP A 47 -12.19 -7.80 2.17
C ASP A 47 -12.44 -6.29 2.36
N LEU A 48 -11.84 -5.75 3.43
CA LEU A 48 -11.99 -4.34 3.79
C LEU A 48 -10.99 -3.45 3.03
N ASP A 49 -11.47 -2.28 2.62
CA ASP A 49 -10.62 -1.15 2.23
C ASP A 49 -10.36 -0.30 3.47
N ALA A 50 -9.39 -0.73 4.27
CA ALA A 50 -9.03 -0.10 5.54
C ALA A 50 -7.52 -0.14 5.77
N VAL A 51 -7.02 0.80 6.57
CA VAL A 51 -5.59 0.93 6.90
C VAL A 51 -5.42 1.07 8.41
N SER A 52 -4.31 0.62 8.95
CA SER A 52 -4.03 0.81 10.38
C SER A 52 -3.83 2.29 10.70
N PRO A 53 -4.08 2.73 11.96
CA PRO A 53 -3.68 4.05 12.44
C PRO A 53 -2.17 4.33 12.40
N LEU A 54 -1.35 3.28 12.22
CA LEU A 54 0.10 3.35 12.05
C LEU A 54 0.48 3.69 10.60
N ALA A 55 -0.19 4.70 10.02
CA ALA A 55 0.05 5.17 8.67
C ALA A 55 1.19 6.20 8.61
N SER A 56 1.99 6.16 7.55
CA SER A 56 3.22 6.95 7.42
C SER A 56 3.01 8.44 7.07
N ASP A 57 1.77 8.85 6.76
CA ASP A 57 1.33 10.24 6.52
C ASP A 57 0.88 10.93 7.78
N VAL A 58 0.72 10.18 8.87
CA VAL A 58 0.30 10.72 10.14
C VAL A 58 1.48 11.49 10.75
N PRO A 59 1.26 12.69 11.31
CA PRO A 59 2.31 13.45 11.99
C PRO A 59 3.01 12.61 13.08
N PRO A 60 4.34 12.73 13.28
CA PRO A 60 5.11 11.89 14.20
C PRO A 60 4.56 11.86 15.64
N ALA A 61 4.05 13.00 16.13
CA ALA A 61 3.45 13.08 17.47
C ALA A 61 2.16 12.24 17.58
N ILE A 62 1.33 12.24 16.52
CA ILE A 62 0.11 11.42 16.46
C ILE A 62 0.50 9.96 16.30
N PHE A 63 1.45 9.63 15.42
CA PHE A 63 1.97 8.27 15.25
C PHE A 63 2.49 7.69 16.57
N THR A 64 3.33 8.45 17.30
CA THR A 64 3.83 8.07 18.62
C THR A 64 2.69 7.85 19.62
N ALA A 65 1.67 8.70 19.62
CA ALA A 65 0.51 8.54 20.48
C ALA A 65 -0.29 7.26 20.17
N GLN A 66 -0.45 6.93 18.88
CA GLN A 66 -1.09 5.67 18.45
C GLN A 66 -0.33 4.44 18.95
N VAL A 67 1.00 4.42 18.81
CA VAL A 67 1.83 3.32 19.31
C VAL A 67 1.72 3.18 20.84
N ARG A 68 1.77 4.29 21.58
CA ARG A 68 1.63 4.27 23.05
C ARG A 68 0.23 3.84 23.50
N SER A 69 -0.80 4.21 22.76
CA SER A 69 -2.18 3.74 22.99
C SER A 69 -2.26 2.22 22.86
N LEU A 70 -1.68 1.63 21.81
CA LEU A 70 -1.62 0.16 21.63
C LEU A 70 -0.77 -0.55 22.70
N LEU A 71 0.17 0.15 23.34
CA LEU A 71 0.93 -0.34 24.50
C LEU A 71 0.15 -0.25 25.83
N LEU A 72 -1.05 0.32 25.81
CA LEU A 72 -1.88 0.62 26.98
C LEU A 72 -1.22 1.62 27.96
N GLU A 73 -0.41 2.54 27.42
CA GLU A 73 0.20 3.65 28.18
C GLU A 73 -0.70 4.90 28.24
N ALA A 74 -1.79 4.89 27.47
CA ALA A 74 -2.84 5.91 27.46
C ALA A 74 -4.20 5.23 27.57
N GLU A 75 -5.23 5.98 27.95
CA GLU A 75 -6.61 5.50 27.95
C GLU A 75 -7.06 5.09 26.53
N ALA A 76 -8.02 4.16 26.47
CA ALA A 76 -8.57 3.70 25.20
C ALA A 76 -9.22 4.87 24.46
N PRO A 77 -9.02 4.99 23.13
CA PRO A 77 -9.56 6.09 22.36
C PRO A 77 -11.07 6.03 22.17
N LEU A 78 -11.68 4.87 22.40
CA LEU A 78 -13.12 4.63 22.32
C LEU A 78 -13.63 4.07 23.65
N ASP A 79 -14.94 4.18 23.85
CA ASP A 79 -15.64 3.60 24.98
C ASP A 79 -15.45 2.07 25.03
N ASP A 80 -15.76 1.50 26.20
CA ASP A 80 -15.62 0.07 26.49
C ASP A 80 -14.20 -0.50 26.32
N GLY A 81 -13.18 0.36 26.37
CA GLY A 81 -11.77 -0.06 26.28
C GLY A 81 -11.36 -0.47 24.86
N ARG A 82 -12.02 0.09 23.83
CA ARG A 82 -11.83 -0.33 22.44
C ARG A 82 -10.82 0.55 21.70
N TYR A 83 -10.06 -0.08 20.83
CA TYR A 83 -9.00 0.53 20.04
C TYR A 83 -9.32 0.35 18.56
N VAL A 84 -9.03 1.38 17.76
CA VAL A 84 -9.09 1.30 16.29
C VAL A 84 -7.87 0.52 15.80
N LEU A 85 -8.12 -0.58 15.09
CA LEU A 85 -7.08 -1.38 14.46
C LEU A 85 -6.97 -1.09 12.97
N TYR A 86 -8.11 -0.87 12.30
CA TYR A 86 -8.14 -0.43 10.91
C TYR A 86 -9.26 0.60 10.71
N GLY A 87 -8.94 1.72 10.08
CA GLY A 87 -9.91 2.78 9.79
C GLY A 87 -10.03 3.08 8.30
N CYS A 88 -11.00 3.92 7.96
CA CYS A 88 -11.19 4.41 6.59
C CYS A 88 -9.94 5.14 6.09
N PRO A 89 -9.37 4.74 4.93
CA PRO A 89 -8.16 5.36 4.40
C PRO A 89 -8.36 6.81 3.96
N GLU A 90 -9.61 7.24 3.72
CA GLU A 90 -9.91 8.57 3.18
C GLU A 90 -10.15 9.61 4.28
N CYS A 91 -10.80 9.22 5.38
CA CYS A 91 -11.34 10.14 6.38
C CYS A 91 -10.81 9.89 7.81
N GLU A 92 -10.25 8.70 8.09
CA GLU A 92 -9.82 8.22 9.42
C GLU A 92 -10.91 8.20 10.53
N GLY A 93 -12.08 8.78 10.26
CA GLY A 93 -13.20 8.86 11.19
C GLY A 93 -13.96 7.54 11.32
N ILE A 94 -14.36 7.24 12.56
CA ILE A 94 -15.14 6.03 12.88
C ILE A 94 -16.51 6.01 12.18
N GLU A 95 -17.08 7.17 11.84
CA GLU A 95 -18.36 7.27 11.11
C GLU A 95 -18.31 6.63 9.71
N CYS A 96 -17.15 6.64 9.05
CA CYS A 96 -16.92 5.91 7.79
C CYS A 96 -16.81 4.39 8.02
N GLY A 97 -16.64 3.99 9.28
CA GLY A 97 -16.45 2.63 9.75
C GLY A 97 -14.99 2.29 10.04
N ALA A 98 -14.79 1.52 11.10
CA ALA A 98 -13.50 1.05 11.55
C ALA A 98 -13.60 -0.38 12.11
N VAL A 99 -12.54 -1.16 11.94
CA VAL A 99 -12.32 -2.40 12.68
C VAL A 99 -11.72 -2.02 14.01
N THR A 100 -12.39 -2.44 15.08
CA THR A 100 -12.04 -2.10 16.46
C THR A 100 -12.05 -3.35 17.33
N ALA A 101 -11.20 -3.40 18.34
CA ALA A 101 -11.08 -4.51 19.28
C ALA A 101 -10.87 -4.00 20.70
N VAL A 102 -11.23 -4.81 21.70
CA VAL A 102 -10.79 -4.58 23.08
C VAL A 102 -9.35 -5.04 23.21
N ILE A 103 -8.49 -4.17 23.73
CA ILE A 103 -7.11 -4.50 24.07
C ILE A 103 -6.95 -4.35 25.57
N GLU A 104 -6.59 -5.44 26.22
CA GLU A 104 -6.39 -5.47 27.66
C GLU A 104 -5.08 -6.15 28.02
N LYS A 105 -4.61 -5.83 29.22
CA LYS A 105 -3.44 -6.44 29.82
C LYS A 105 -3.89 -7.53 30.77
N ASP A 106 -3.31 -8.72 30.66
CA ASP A 106 -3.51 -9.74 31.68
C ASP A 106 -2.61 -9.45 32.89
N ASP A 107 -3.24 -8.99 33.98
CA ASP A 107 -2.58 -8.63 35.23
C ASP A 107 -1.74 -9.76 35.85
N SER A 108 -2.02 -11.02 35.50
CA SER A 108 -1.31 -12.18 36.05
C SER A 108 -0.02 -12.54 35.32
N ALA A 109 0.11 -12.15 34.05
CA ALA A 109 1.16 -12.62 33.15
C ALA A 109 1.87 -11.50 32.37
N ASP A 110 1.44 -10.24 32.52
CA ASP A 110 1.97 -9.08 31.78
C ASP A 110 1.79 -9.21 30.25
N ASP A 111 0.88 -10.08 29.82
CA ASP A 111 0.51 -10.35 28.43
C ASP A 111 -0.54 -9.38 27.91
N TYR A 112 -0.66 -9.30 26.58
CA TYR A 112 -1.71 -8.52 25.92
C TYR A 112 -2.74 -9.45 25.30
N VAL A 113 -4.02 -9.11 25.47
CA VAL A 113 -5.14 -9.84 24.89
C VAL A 113 -5.93 -8.91 23.98
N TRP A 114 -6.09 -9.31 22.72
CA TRP A 114 -6.98 -8.65 21.77
C TRP A 114 -8.23 -9.52 21.61
N ARG A 115 -9.40 -8.95 21.85
CA ARG A 115 -10.68 -9.68 21.77
C ARG A 115 -11.82 -8.84 21.23
N ASP A 116 -12.95 -9.51 21.00
CA ASP A 116 -14.22 -8.90 20.61
C ASP A 116 -14.10 -8.01 19.39
N PHE A 117 -13.39 -8.44 18.34
CA PHE A 117 -13.23 -7.69 17.10
C PHE A 117 -14.59 -7.39 16.46
N ALA A 118 -14.80 -6.14 16.03
CA ALA A 118 -16.03 -5.74 15.37
C ALA A 118 -15.81 -4.62 14.35
N TRP A 119 -16.71 -4.54 13.38
CA TRP A 119 -16.89 -3.35 12.57
C TRP A 119 -17.76 -2.35 13.34
N GLN A 120 -17.24 -1.14 13.57
CA GLN A 120 -17.86 -0.11 14.38
C GLN A 120 -17.97 1.19 13.59
N THR A 121 -19.17 1.78 13.57
CA THR A 121 -19.45 3.05 12.87
C THR A 121 -19.92 4.17 13.80
N GLY A 122 -19.98 3.92 15.11
CA GLY A 122 -20.49 4.87 16.10
C GLY A 122 -19.91 4.61 17.48
N GLU A 123 -20.50 5.21 18.51
CA GLU A 123 -19.98 5.20 19.89
C GLU A 123 -19.79 3.78 20.45
N HIS A 124 -20.78 2.90 20.26
CA HIS A 124 -20.76 1.52 20.77
C HIS A 124 -20.71 0.50 19.63
N ALA A 125 -20.02 -0.62 19.85
CA ALA A 125 -19.96 -1.73 18.90
C ALA A 125 -21.07 -2.76 19.18
N ASP A 126 -21.84 -3.12 18.15
CA ASP A 126 -22.78 -4.25 18.19
C ASP A 126 -22.04 -5.53 17.76
N LEU A 127 -21.60 -6.32 18.74
CA LEU A 127 -20.82 -7.55 18.49
C LEU A 127 -21.66 -8.67 17.87
N GLU A 128 -22.96 -8.71 18.10
CA GLU A 128 -23.82 -9.75 17.52
C GLU A 128 -23.97 -9.53 16.01
N LEU A 129 -24.25 -8.28 15.62
CA LEU A 129 -24.45 -7.92 14.22
C LEU A 129 -23.14 -7.74 13.44
N ASN A 130 -22.16 -7.07 14.05
CA ASN A 130 -20.95 -6.60 13.36
C ASN A 130 -19.66 -7.22 13.91
N GLY A 131 -19.76 -8.21 14.80
CA GLY A 131 -18.62 -8.94 15.32
C GLY A 131 -17.96 -9.81 14.26
N TYR A 132 -16.62 -9.83 14.26
CA TYR A 132 -15.84 -10.78 13.48
C TYR A 132 -15.78 -12.12 14.21
N HIS A 133 -16.90 -12.84 14.21
CA HIS A 133 -17.05 -14.14 14.85
C HIS A 133 -16.04 -15.14 14.27
N GLY A 134 -15.11 -15.61 15.11
CA GLY A 134 -14.01 -16.50 14.71
C GLY A 134 -12.64 -15.83 14.58
N ILE A 135 -12.53 -14.52 14.84
CA ILE A 135 -11.26 -13.81 14.99
C ILE A 135 -10.99 -13.56 16.47
N GLY A 136 -9.82 -14.03 16.93
CA GLY A 136 -9.44 -13.95 18.33
C GLY A 136 -10.31 -14.80 19.27
N PRO A 137 -10.17 -14.64 20.60
CA PRO A 137 -9.21 -13.76 21.24
C PRO A 137 -7.76 -14.17 20.94
N PHE A 138 -6.90 -13.20 20.68
CA PHE A 138 -5.47 -13.42 20.53
C PHE A 138 -4.77 -13.05 21.82
N ARG A 139 -3.95 -13.97 22.34
CA ARG A 139 -3.09 -13.72 23.49
C ARG A 139 -1.66 -13.63 23.02
N PHE A 140 -1.02 -12.51 23.29
CA PHE A 140 0.36 -12.23 22.91
C PHE A 140 1.26 -12.18 24.13
N ARG A 141 2.47 -12.73 23.99
CA ARG A 141 3.51 -12.59 25.01
C ARG A 141 3.89 -11.12 25.17
N GLY A 142 3.87 -10.63 26.40
CA GLY A 142 4.07 -9.21 26.68
C GLY A 142 5.39 -8.64 26.17
N ASP A 143 6.48 -9.39 26.27
CA ASP A 143 7.80 -8.99 25.81
C ASP A 143 7.88 -8.89 24.28
N GLU A 144 7.38 -9.89 23.55
CA GLU A 144 7.33 -9.89 22.09
C GLU A 144 6.45 -8.74 21.56
N TYR A 145 5.25 -8.57 22.12
CA TYR A 145 4.31 -7.52 21.75
C TYR A 145 4.91 -6.11 21.93
N ARG A 146 5.46 -5.84 23.12
CA ARG A 146 6.09 -4.54 23.40
C ARG A 146 7.33 -4.31 22.56
N SER A 147 8.16 -5.33 22.35
CA SER A 147 9.36 -5.20 21.52
C SER A 147 9.01 -4.82 20.09
N ALA A 148 7.97 -5.45 19.52
CA ALA A 148 7.49 -5.13 18.18
C ALA A 148 7.03 -3.67 18.07
N LEU A 149 6.14 -3.22 18.95
CA LEU A 149 5.63 -1.84 18.92
C LEU A 149 6.71 -0.78 19.24
N ASN A 150 7.59 -1.02 20.21
CA ASN A 150 8.68 -0.09 20.55
C ASN A 150 9.70 0.07 19.42
N SER A 151 9.85 -0.94 18.56
CA SER A 151 10.73 -0.83 17.38
C SER A 151 10.31 0.30 16.43
N LEU A 152 9.01 0.63 16.39
CA LEU A 152 8.50 1.74 15.59
C LEU A 152 8.92 3.11 16.15
N LEU A 153 9.03 3.25 17.47
CA LEU A 153 9.48 4.48 18.13
C LEU A 153 10.99 4.70 17.99
N GLY A 154 11.78 3.61 17.99
CA GLY A 154 13.23 3.64 17.81
C GLY A 154 13.67 3.99 16.38
N ALA A 155 12.86 3.64 15.38
CA ALA A 155 13.15 3.95 13.97
C ALA A 155 13.01 5.45 13.64
N GLU A 156 12.16 6.19 14.36
CA GLU A 156 11.98 7.64 14.17
C GLU A 156 13.03 8.49 14.90
N SER A 157 13.68 7.94 15.93
CA SER A 157 14.62 8.64 16.82
C SER A 157 16.08 8.49 16.41
N GLY A 158 16.35 8.17 15.14
CA GLY A 158 17.71 8.12 14.58
C GLY A 158 18.45 9.45 14.75
N GLU A 159 19.22 9.54 15.83
CA GLU A 159 20.21 10.59 16.11
C GLU A 159 21.30 10.59 15.03
N SER A 160 21.01 11.22 13.89
CA SER A 160 22.04 11.85 13.06
C SER A 160 22.14 13.30 13.49
N GLY A 161 23.11 13.61 14.35
CA GLY A 161 23.53 14.98 14.61
C GLY A 161 24.02 15.63 13.32
N GLY A 162 23.28 16.62 12.84
CA GLY A 162 23.63 17.43 11.67
C GLY A 162 22.41 18.20 11.17
N ALA A 163 22.51 19.53 11.17
CA ALA A 163 21.43 20.44 10.79
C ALA A 163 20.88 20.16 9.38
N GLY A 164 19.58 19.89 9.28
CA GLY A 164 18.85 19.65 8.02
C GLY A 164 17.78 18.57 8.13
N GLY A 165 16.92 18.64 9.15
CA GLY A 165 15.93 17.59 9.44
C GLY A 165 14.69 17.64 8.55
N ALA A 166 14.66 16.78 7.53
CA ALA A 166 13.45 16.36 6.80
C ALA A 166 13.56 14.86 6.49
N GLY A 167 13.71 14.02 7.51
CA GLY A 167 13.97 12.59 7.35
C GLY A 167 13.12 11.76 8.30
N GLY A 168 11.86 11.55 7.94
CA GLY A 168 10.94 10.65 8.66
C GLY A 168 9.78 10.27 7.75
N SER A 169 9.81 9.04 7.23
CA SER A 169 8.81 8.35 6.40
C SER A 169 8.31 9.00 5.08
N GLY A 170 8.04 10.31 5.04
CA GLY A 170 7.61 11.03 3.83
C GLY A 170 8.67 11.09 2.72
N ALA A 171 9.94 10.95 3.07
CA ALA A 171 11.09 10.93 2.17
C ALA A 171 11.18 9.66 1.29
N ARG A 172 10.15 8.80 1.23
CA ARG A 172 10.14 7.66 0.28
C ARG A 172 8.86 7.57 -0.54
N ARG A 173 7.97 8.55 -0.38
CA ARG A 173 6.73 8.72 -1.15
C ARG A 173 6.89 9.64 -2.34
N ARG A 174 8.12 10.10 -2.63
CA ARG A 174 8.40 10.90 -3.81
C ARG A 174 8.86 10.00 -4.95
N VAL A 175 8.46 10.36 -6.15
CA VAL A 175 8.96 9.76 -7.38
C VAL A 175 9.63 10.79 -8.26
N LEU A 176 10.74 10.39 -8.87
CA LEU A 176 11.46 11.22 -9.81
C LEU A 176 11.03 10.85 -11.23
N LEU A 177 10.39 11.78 -11.93
CA LEU A 177 9.91 11.59 -13.30
C LEU A 177 10.93 12.17 -14.28
N ILE A 178 11.49 11.32 -15.14
CA ILE A 178 12.53 11.70 -16.11
C ILE A 178 12.00 11.51 -17.53
N GLY A 179 11.95 12.58 -18.33
CA GLY A 179 11.47 12.44 -19.71
C GLY A 179 11.36 13.74 -20.51
N ALA A 180 11.34 13.60 -21.83
CA ALA A 180 11.24 14.73 -22.75
C ALA A 180 9.82 15.32 -22.88
N ARG A 181 8.77 14.55 -22.58
CA ARG A 181 7.36 14.95 -22.80
C ARG A 181 6.76 15.66 -21.58
N VAL A 182 7.13 16.93 -21.40
CA VAL A 182 6.74 17.74 -20.23
C VAL A 182 5.24 17.71 -19.93
N ALA A 183 4.36 17.79 -20.94
CA ALA A 183 2.91 17.79 -20.71
C ALA A 183 2.39 16.48 -20.10
N VAL A 184 2.93 15.33 -20.52
CA VAL A 184 2.55 14.01 -19.97
C VAL A 184 3.06 13.88 -18.53
N LEU A 185 4.31 14.29 -18.29
CA LEU A 185 4.92 14.23 -16.96
C LEU A 185 4.23 15.17 -15.98
N ALA A 186 3.87 16.38 -16.41
CA ALA A 186 3.14 17.34 -15.60
C ALA A 186 1.76 16.80 -15.18
N LYS A 187 1.04 16.17 -16.11
CA LYS A 187 -0.25 15.54 -15.79
C LYS A 187 -0.06 14.36 -14.84
N LEU A 188 0.93 13.51 -15.07
CA LEU A 188 1.24 12.39 -14.18
C LEU A 188 1.60 12.86 -12.77
N ALA A 189 2.47 13.86 -12.65
CA ALA A 189 2.86 14.43 -11.36
C ALA A 189 1.68 15.05 -10.62
N ALA A 190 0.77 15.74 -11.33
CA ALA A 190 -0.45 16.27 -10.74
C ALA A 190 -1.34 15.14 -10.20
N THR A 191 -1.57 14.09 -10.99
CA THR A 191 -2.34 12.92 -10.60
C THR A 191 -1.74 12.20 -9.38
N LEU A 192 -0.42 11.98 -9.36
CA LEU A 192 0.27 11.36 -8.24
C LEU A 192 0.11 12.17 -6.95
N ARG A 193 0.28 13.50 -7.04
CA ARG A 193 0.08 14.38 -5.88
C ARG A 193 -1.36 14.36 -5.39
N THR A 194 -2.34 14.27 -6.28
CA THR A 194 -3.76 14.14 -5.91
C THR A 194 -4.02 12.87 -5.09
N ILE A 195 -3.32 11.77 -5.39
CA ILE A 195 -3.45 10.52 -4.64
C ILE A 195 -2.46 10.42 -3.46
N GLY A 196 -1.74 11.49 -3.11
CA GLY A 196 -0.83 11.52 -1.96
C GLY A 196 0.62 11.08 -2.23
N ILE A 197 0.99 10.82 -3.49
CA ILE A 197 2.36 10.49 -3.90
C ILE A 197 3.07 11.76 -4.38
N GLY A 198 4.19 12.11 -3.74
CA GLY A 198 5.05 13.22 -4.18
C GLY A 198 5.66 12.94 -5.55
N ALA A 199 5.79 13.96 -6.39
CA ALA A 199 6.34 13.77 -7.73
C ALA A 199 7.09 15.01 -8.21
N ASP A 200 8.35 14.80 -8.60
CA ASP A 200 9.20 15.82 -9.20
C ASP A 200 9.54 15.45 -10.64
N ILE A 201 9.78 16.48 -11.45
CA ILE A 201 10.08 16.31 -12.87
C ILE A 201 11.48 16.86 -13.11
N THR A 202 12.35 16.04 -13.68
CA THR A 202 13.66 16.48 -14.16
C THR A 202 13.93 15.95 -15.56
N ARG A 203 14.92 16.53 -16.23
CA ARG A 203 15.50 16.00 -17.47
C ARG A 203 16.73 15.14 -17.23
N ASP A 204 17.36 15.31 -16.06
CA ASP A 204 18.59 14.62 -15.66
C ASP A 204 18.70 14.56 -14.13
N ALA A 205 19.37 13.54 -13.61
CA ALA A 205 19.65 13.34 -12.19
C ALA A 205 21.17 13.24 -11.89
N THR A 206 22.05 13.46 -12.86
CA THR A 206 23.51 13.29 -12.67
C THR A 206 24.11 14.24 -11.64
N ASP A 207 23.59 15.46 -11.52
CA ASP A 207 24.12 16.51 -10.65
C ASP A 207 23.30 16.68 -9.35
N VAL A 208 22.36 15.78 -9.08
CA VAL A 208 21.52 15.84 -7.88
C VAL A 208 22.32 15.30 -6.67
N PRO A 209 22.40 16.05 -5.56
CA PRO A 209 23.09 15.59 -4.35
C PRO A 209 22.52 14.28 -3.80
N ALA A 210 23.39 13.46 -3.21
CA ALA A 210 22.99 12.15 -2.67
C ALA A 210 21.93 12.25 -1.55
N GLU A 211 21.88 13.36 -0.82
CA GLU A 211 20.85 13.62 0.20
C GLU A 211 19.46 13.80 -0.40
N GLU A 212 19.34 14.51 -1.52
CA GLU A 212 18.07 14.69 -2.23
C GLU A 212 17.64 13.40 -2.94
N LEU A 213 18.60 12.62 -3.47
CA LEU A 213 18.30 11.31 -4.08
C LEU A 213 17.67 10.31 -3.10
N ARG A 214 18.00 10.41 -1.81
CA ARG A 214 17.42 9.54 -0.76
C ARG A 214 15.93 9.77 -0.54
N GLU A 215 15.39 10.87 -1.04
CA GLU A 215 13.98 11.21 -0.89
C GLU A 215 13.06 10.46 -1.88
N TYR A 216 13.63 9.77 -2.86
CA TYR A 216 12.88 9.11 -3.92
C TYR A 216 12.73 7.61 -3.66
N GLY A 217 11.49 7.14 -3.69
CA GLY A 217 11.15 5.71 -3.62
C GLY A 217 11.16 5.02 -5.00
N ALA A 218 10.93 5.79 -6.08
CA ALA A 218 10.99 5.29 -7.44
C ALA A 218 11.48 6.36 -8.45
N VAL A 219 12.09 5.90 -9.54
CA VAL A 219 12.46 6.69 -10.71
C VAL A 219 11.67 6.18 -11.91
N VAL A 220 10.99 7.08 -12.62
CA VAL A 220 10.16 6.74 -13.77
C VAL A 220 10.78 7.32 -15.03
N PHE A 221 11.19 6.46 -15.94
CA PHE A 221 11.71 6.85 -17.24
C PHE A 221 10.58 6.94 -18.27
N GLY A 222 10.47 8.10 -18.91
CA GLY A 222 9.67 8.28 -20.09
C GLY A 222 10.25 7.49 -21.26
N ARG A 223 9.37 6.95 -22.11
CA ARG A 223 9.73 6.07 -23.24
C ARG A 223 10.79 6.61 -24.21
N ALA A 224 10.97 7.93 -24.29
CA ALA A 224 11.93 8.57 -25.19
C ALA A 224 13.35 8.63 -24.62
N ILE A 225 13.54 8.32 -23.33
CA ILE A 225 14.86 8.32 -22.68
C ILE A 225 15.65 7.11 -23.17
N GLY A 226 16.87 7.35 -23.65
CA GLY A 226 17.77 6.34 -24.18
C GLY A 226 18.49 5.55 -23.08
N GLU A 227 19.07 4.41 -23.42
CA GLU A 227 19.72 3.51 -22.44
C GLU A 227 20.91 4.17 -21.73
N GLN A 228 21.67 5.02 -22.44
CA GLN A 228 22.80 5.74 -21.84
C GLN A 228 22.35 6.71 -20.74
N GLU A 229 21.26 7.46 -20.98
CA GLU A 229 20.69 8.38 -19.99
C GLU A 229 20.15 7.61 -18.78
N ARG A 230 19.47 6.47 -19.01
CA ARG A 230 18.99 5.58 -17.92
C ARG A 230 20.16 5.06 -17.09
N ALA A 231 21.22 4.58 -17.73
CA ALA A 231 22.40 4.07 -17.06
C ALA A 231 23.09 5.16 -16.22
N ALA A 232 23.18 6.40 -16.73
CA ALA A 232 23.74 7.53 -15.98
C ALA A 232 22.94 7.82 -14.70
N VAL A 233 21.61 7.85 -14.80
CA VAL A 233 20.73 8.03 -13.63
C VAL A 233 20.88 6.87 -12.64
N ARG A 234 20.88 5.62 -13.11
CA ARG A 234 21.09 4.43 -12.27
C ARG A 234 22.38 4.55 -11.48
N GLN A 235 23.46 4.92 -12.16
CA GLN A 235 24.78 5.10 -11.54
C GLN A 235 24.78 6.20 -10.46
N SER A 236 24.01 7.27 -10.61
CA SER A 236 23.90 8.31 -9.57
C SER A 236 23.27 7.79 -8.28
N PHE A 237 22.19 7.01 -8.38
CA PHE A 237 21.55 6.39 -7.21
C PHE A 237 22.43 5.31 -6.57
N GLU A 238 23.12 4.50 -7.39
CA GLU A 238 24.11 3.52 -6.91
C GLU A 238 25.25 4.21 -6.14
N ARG A 239 25.81 5.31 -6.69
CA ARG A 239 26.84 6.11 -6.02
C ARG A 239 26.35 6.74 -4.72
N ALA A 240 25.07 7.09 -4.63
CA ALA A 240 24.45 7.62 -3.43
C ALA A 240 24.13 6.55 -2.38
N GLY A 241 24.23 5.26 -2.74
CA GLY A 241 23.89 4.12 -1.88
C GLY A 241 22.39 4.00 -1.61
N VAL A 242 21.56 4.40 -2.57
CA VAL A 242 20.09 4.44 -2.41
C VAL A 242 19.46 3.31 -3.22
N GLU A 243 18.71 2.45 -2.53
CA GLU A 243 17.86 1.46 -3.18
C GLU A 243 16.57 2.14 -3.66
N VAL A 244 16.35 2.11 -4.98
CA VAL A 244 15.21 2.78 -5.63
C VAL A 244 14.61 1.86 -6.69
N ALA A 245 13.28 1.88 -6.82
CA ALA A 245 12.62 1.15 -7.89
C ALA A 245 12.71 1.91 -9.22
N TYR A 246 13.03 1.23 -10.31
CA TYR A 246 13.08 1.83 -11.64
C TYR A 246 11.89 1.38 -12.47
N VAL A 247 11.11 2.34 -12.96
CA VAL A 247 9.92 2.10 -13.77
C VAL A 247 10.16 2.57 -15.19
N GLU A 248 10.06 1.65 -16.13
CA GLU A 248 9.98 1.99 -17.56
C GLU A 248 8.52 2.22 -17.93
N GLY A 249 8.16 3.47 -18.25
CA GLY A 249 6.79 3.82 -18.58
C GLY A 249 6.32 3.10 -19.85
N LEU A 250 5.35 2.18 -19.70
CA LEU A 250 4.89 1.30 -20.79
C LEU A 250 4.22 2.10 -21.91
N ALA A 251 3.37 3.04 -21.54
CA ALA A 251 2.64 3.90 -22.46
C ALA A 251 2.30 5.25 -21.80
N PRO A 252 2.10 6.33 -22.57
CA PRO A 252 1.69 7.65 -22.04
C PRO A 252 0.21 7.68 -21.61
N ILE A 253 -0.23 6.67 -20.86
CA ILE A 253 -1.57 6.52 -20.32
C ILE A 253 -1.47 6.77 -18.81
N ILE A 254 -2.04 7.88 -18.33
CA ILE A 254 -1.84 8.32 -16.94
C ILE A 254 -2.27 7.27 -15.91
N PRO A 255 -3.47 6.66 -15.97
CA PRO A 255 -3.87 5.64 -14.99
C PRO A 255 -2.97 4.39 -15.00
N LEU A 256 -2.43 4.00 -16.16
CA LEU A 256 -1.47 2.90 -16.28
C LEU A 256 -0.14 3.26 -15.62
N LEU A 257 0.39 4.46 -15.89
CA LEU A 257 1.65 4.91 -15.29
C LEU A 257 1.54 5.04 -13.77
N VAL A 258 0.40 5.53 -13.26
CA VAL A 258 0.12 5.52 -11.82
C VAL A 258 0.15 4.09 -11.27
N ALA A 259 -0.55 3.15 -11.90
CA ALA A 259 -0.54 1.75 -11.48
C ALA A 259 0.87 1.12 -11.50
N GLN A 260 1.71 1.44 -12.49
CA GLN A 260 3.10 0.97 -12.55
C GLN A 260 3.93 1.53 -11.41
N ILE A 261 3.73 2.81 -11.08
CA ILE A 261 4.45 3.48 -9.99
C ILE A 261 4.05 2.90 -8.64
N GLU A 262 2.76 2.72 -8.40
CA GLU A 262 2.25 2.09 -7.18
C GLU A 262 2.76 0.66 -7.02
N HIS A 263 2.73 -0.13 -8.10
CA HIS A 263 3.28 -1.48 -8.12
C HIS A 263 4.77 -1.48 -7.74
N ALA A 264 5.55 -0.51 -8.24
CA ALA A 264 6.98 -0.38 -7.96
C ALA A 264 7.28 0.17 -6.56
N LEU A 265 6.37 0.95 -5.98
CA LEU A 265 6.49 1.49 -4.62
C LEU A 265 6.09 0.47 -3.54
N ASP A 266 5.39 -0.61 -3.91
CA ASP A 266 4.95 -1.65 -2.98
C ASP A 266 6.13 -2.44 -2.41
N ARG A 267 6.42 -2.17 -1.13
CA ARG A 267 7.51 -2.76 -0.35
C ARG A 267 7.06 -3.88 0.59
N GLY A 268 5.77 -4.25 0.57
CA GLY A 268 5.28 -5.35 1.39
C GLY A 268 5.99 -6.65 1.00
N PRO A 269 6.32 -7.54 1.96
CA PRO A 269 6.87 -8.86 1.62
C PRO A 269 5.93 -9.59 0.66
N HIS A 270 6.46 -10.21 -0.40
CA HIS A 270 5.64 -10.78 -1.48
C HIS A 270 4.68 -11.86 -0.96
N GLU A 271 5.13 -12.69 -0.01
CA GLU A 271 4.33 -13.71 0.66
C GLU A 271 3.16 -13.15 1.50
N LEU A 272 3.23 -11.87 1.87
CA LEU A 272 2.21 -11.17 2.65
C LEU A 272 1.27 -10.34 1.77
N ARG A 273 1.38 -10.38 0.43
CA ARG A 273 0.49 -9.64 -0.47
C ARG A 273 -0.71 -10.47 -0.88
N ARG A 274 -1.91 -9.87 -0.94
CA ARG A 274 -3.12 -10.56 -1.47
C ARG A 274 -2.97 -10.91 -2.94
N LEU A 275 -2.45 -9.98 -3.74
CA LEU A 275 -2.30 -10.10 -5.19
C LEU A 275 -0.81 -10.28 -5.52
N THR A 276 -0.44 -11.47 -5.99
CA THR A 276 0.98 -11.85 -6.14
C THR A 276 1.42 -12.03 -7.58
N ARG A 277 0.48 -12.26 -8.49
CA ARG A 277 0.79 -12.47 -9.91
C ARG A 277 -0.31 -11.98 -10.85
N LEU A 278 0.12 -11.37 -11.95
CA LEU A 278 -0.67 -11.08 -13.14
C LEU A 278 0.16 -11.50 -14.36
N VAL A 279 -0.43 -12.28 -15.26
CA VAL A 279 0.18 -12.63 -16.55
C VAL A 279 -0.87 -12.41 -17.64
N ALA A 280 -0.48 -11.76 -18.73
CA ALA A 280 -1.35 -11.45 -19.85
C ALA A 280 -0.77 -12.06 -21.14
N ALA A 281 -1.34 -13.18 -21.59
CA ALA A 281 -0.89 -13.88 -22.81
C ALA A 281 -2.08 -14.48 -23.56
N ASP A 282 -2.01 -14.51 -24.89
CA ASP A 282 -2.95 -15.24 -25.76
C ASP A 282 -4.45 -14.93 -25.56
N GLY A 283 -4.78 -13.69 -25.15
CA GLY A 283 -6.15 -13.27 -24.88
C GLY A 283 -6.72 -13.75 -23.55
N GLU A 284 -5.87 -14.22 -22.63
CA GLU A 284 -6.23 -14.53 -21.25
C GLU A 284 -5.40 -13.71 -20.27
N ALA A 285 -5.99 -13.40 -19.11
CA ALA A 285 -5.28 -12.93 -17.93
C ALA A 285 -5.29 -14.02 -16.87
N ALA A 286 -4.10 -14.41 -16.40
CA ALA A 286 -3.94 -15.27 -15.24
C ALA A 286 -3.62 -14.41 -14.02
N ILE A 287 -4.42 -14.57 -12.95
CA ILE A 287 -4.31 -13.82 -11.69
C ILE A 287 -4.07 -14.83 -10.56
N GLU A 288 -3.14 -14.53 -9.66
CA GLU A 288 -2.88 -15.33 -8.45
C GLU A 288 -3.14 -14.49 -7.20
N VAL A 289 -4.02 -15.00 -6.34
CA VAL A 289 -4.34 -14.39 -5.04
C VAL A 289 -4.08 -15.35 -3.89
N THR A 290 -3.58 -14.84 -2.77
CA THR A 290 -3.19 -15.62 -1.58
C THR A 290 -4.27 -15.65 -0.50
N SER A 291 -5.28 -14.81 -0.63
CA SER A 291 -6.46 -14.74 0.24
C SER A 291 -7.68 -14.34 -0.59
N THR A 292 -8.88 -14.70 -0.14
CA THR A 292 -10.13 -14.31 -0.80
C THR A 292 -10.29 -12.79 -0.77
N CYS A 293 -10.41 -12.18 -1.95
CA CYS A 293 -10.50 -10.72 -2.09
C CYS A 293 -11.18 -10.30 -3.38
N ARG A 294 -11.74 -9.09 -3.41
CA ARG A 294 -12.22 -8.46 -4.64
C ARG A 294 -11.06 -8.00 -5.49
N VAL A 295 -11.09 -8.40 -6.76
CA VAL A 295 -10.12 -8.00 -7.78
C VAL A 295 -10.84 -7.24 -8.88
N ARG A 296 -10.30 -6.07 -9.23
CA ARG A 296 -10.68 -5.33 -10.44
C ARG A 296 -9.59 -5.45 -11.48
N LEU A 297 -9.95 -5.92 -12.68
CA LEU A 297 -9.06 -6.03 -13.83
C LEU A 297 -9.48 -5.02 -14.90
N THR A 298 -8.60 -4.09 -15.24
CA THR A 298 -8.82 -3.06 -16.25
C THR A 298 -7.82 -3.22 -17.39
N ALA A 299 -8.31 -3.22 -18.63
CA ALA A 299 -7.50 -3.19 -19.84
C ALA A 299 -7.37 -1.76 -20.37
N TYR A 300 -6.13 -1.37 -20.67
CA TYR A 300 -5.79 -0.13 -21.37
C TYR A 300 -5.21 -0.47 -22.74
N ARG A 301 -5.65 0.24 -23.78
CA ARG A 301 -5.18 0.03 -25.15
C ARG A 301 -4.89 1.36 -25.84
N LEU A 302 -3.83 1.38 -26.65
CA LEU A 302 -3.61 2.44 -27.63
C LEU A 302 -4.00 1.99 -29.03
N ASP A 303 -4.82 2.81 -29.69
CA ASP A 303 -5.08 2.64 -31.12
C ASP A 303 -3.93 3.19 -31.98
N ARG A 304 -4.05 3.06 -33.31
CA ARG A 304 -3.04 3.55 -34.27
C ARG A 304 -2.87 5.07 -34.25
N LEU A 305 -3.84 5.81 -33.71
CA LEU A 305 -3.82 7.27 -33.56
C LEU A 305 -3.40 7.69 -32.15
N SER A 306 -2.86 6.77 -31.34
CA SER A 306 -2.47 6.99 -29.95
C SER A 306 -3.62 7.41 -29.02
N ARG A 307 -4.87 7.08 -29.38
CA ARG A 307 -6.03 7.27 -28.50
C ARG A 307 -6.09 6.14 -27.49
N THR A 308 -6.32 6.50 -26.24
CA THR A 308 -6.48 5.54 -25.14
C THR A 308 -7.90 5.01 -25.12
N HIS A 309 -8.03 3.69 -25.05
CA HIS A 309 -9.26 2.98 -24.73
C HIS A 309 -9.10 2.28 -23.39
N THR A 310 -10.10 2.40 -22.53
CA THR A 310 -10.16 1.76 -21.22
C THR A 310 -11.37 0.86 -21.17
N GLN A 311 -11.21 -0.34 -20.63
CA GLN A 311 -12.30 -1.30 -20.43
C GLN A 311 -12.09 -2.04 -19.12
N GLU A 312 -13.11 -2.05 -18.25
CA GLU A 312 -13.15 -2.99 -17.12
C GLU A 312 -13.49 -4.38 -17.67
N VAL A 313 -12.61 -5.34 -17.41
CA VAL A 313 -12.71 -6.70 -17.93
C VAL A 313 -13.26 -7.66 -16.88
N PHE A 314 -12.97 -7.38 -15.61
CA PHE A 314 -13.48 -8.15 -14.48
C PHE A 314 -13.56 -7.25 -13.24
N ASP A 315 -14.63 -7.39 -12.46
CA ASP A 315 -14.76 -6.85 -11.11
C ASP A 315 -15.56 -7.87 -10.28
N GLY A 316 -14.90 -8.53 -9.33
CA GLY A 316 -15.52 -9.59 -8.54
C GLY A 316 -14.61 -10.18 -7.48
N ILE A 317 -15.17 -11.04 -6.62
CA ILE A 317 -14.44 -11.74 -5.56
C ILE A 317 -13.75 -12.97 -6.16
N LEU A 318 -12.46 -13.12 -5.90
CA LEU A 318 -11.68 -14.30 -6.22
C LEU A 318 -11.31 -15.03 -4.93
N GLU A 319 -11.54 -16.35 -4.90
CA GLU A 319 -11.06 -17.21 -3.82
C GLU A 319 -9.54 -17.37 -3.85
N THR A 320 -8.93 -17.88 -2.79
CA THR A 320 -7.49 -18.16 -2.77
C THR A 320 -7.08 -19.09 -3.92
N GLY A 321 -6.04 -18.72 -4.68
CA GLY A 321 -5.48 -19.53 -5.76
C GLY A 321 -5.30 -18.79 -7.08
N ARG A 322 -5.23 -19.57 -8.17
CA ARG A 322 -5.02 -19.08 -9.54
C ARG A 322 -6.32 -19.04 -10.32
N HIS A 323 -6.56 -17.92 -10.98
CA HIS A 323 -7.77 -17.64 -11.75
C HIS A 323 -7.40 -17.25 -13.17
N ARG A 324 -8.30 -17.57 -14.11
CA ARG A 324 -8.17 -17.16 -15.50
C ARG A 324 -9.38 -16.34 -15.90
N VAL A 325 -9.12 -15.21 -16.53
CA VAL A 325 -10.13 -14.31 -17.07
C VAL A 325 -9.92 -14.21 -18.58
N ALA A 326 -10.93 -14.59 -19.35
CA ALA A 326 -10.92 -14.43 -20.79
C ALA A 326 -11.02 -12.95 -21.15
N LEU A 327 -10.20 -12.49 -22.10
CA LEU A 327 -10.14 -11.10 -22.53
C LEU A 327 -10.84 -10.95 -23.89
N ASP A 328 -11.74 -9.98 -24.02
CA ASP A 328 -12.33 -9.64 -25.31
C ASP A 328 -11.23 -9.22 -26.30
N ALA A 329 -11.22 -9.79 -27.51
CA ALA A 329 -10.28 -9.44 -28.57
C ALA A 329 -10.24 -7.92 -28.87
N LYS A 330 -11.32 -7.18 -28.62
CA LYS A 330 -11.35 -5.71 -28.72
C LYS A 330 -10.54 -5.03 -27.62
N ALA A 331 -10.56 -5.58 -26.40
CA ALA A 331 -9.84 -5.06 -25.23
C ALA A 331 -8.32 -5.18 -25.41
N VAL A 332 -7.87 -6.28 -26.02
CA VAL A 332 -6.45 -6.64 -26.15
C VAL A 332 -5.89 -6.52 -27.57
N LYS A 333 -6.45 -5.65 -28.40
CA LYS A 333 -5.93 -5.47 -29.77
C LYS A 333 -4.74 -4.51 -29.79
N GLY A 334 -3.61 -4.90 -30.37
CA GLY A 334 -2.50 -3.95 -30.65
C GLY A 334 -1.58 -3.74 -29.45
N GLN A 335 -1.34 -2.50 -29.01
CA GLN A 335 -0.61 -2.26 -27.76
C GLN A 335 -1.61 -2.17 -26.62
N SER A 336 -1.68 -3.23 -25.81
CA SER A 336 -2.57 -3.34 -24.66
C SER A 336 -1.84 -3.71 -23.38
N PHE A 337 -2.39 -3.27 -22.26
CA PHE A 337 -1.85 -3.41 -20.93
C PHE A 337 -2.99 -3.75 -19.97
N LEU A 338 -2.71 -4.58 -18.98
CA LEU A 338 -3.65 -4.94 -17.93
C LEU A 338 -3.20 -4.37 -16.60
N VAL A 339 -4.16 -3.94 -15.80
CA VAL A 339 -3.96 -3.51 -14.42
C VAL A 339 -4.93 -4.31 -13.55
N ALA A 340 -4.40 -5.09 -12.63
CA ALA A 340 -5.18 -5.79 -11.61
C ALA A 340 -5.03 -5.05 -10.27
N ARG A 341 -6.14 -4.72 -9.62
CA ARG A 341 -6.18 -4.00 -8.33
C ARG A 341 -6.97 -4.77 -7.28
N THR A 342 -6.48 -4.70 -6.06
CA THR A 342 -7.16 -5.05 -4.80
C THR A 342 -7.04 -3.87 -3.84
N SER A 343 -7.71 -3.89 -2.68
CA SER A 343 -7.49 -2.86 -1.65
C SER A 343 -6.02 -2.78 -1.21
N GLY A 344 -5.35 -3.93 -1.13
CA GLY A 344 -3.97 -4.05 -0.63
C GLY A 344 -2.86 -4.04 -1.69
N GLY A 345 -3.15 -3.75 -2.97
CA GLY A 345 -2.09 -3.75 -3.98
C GLY A 345 -2.55 -3.72 -5.43
N VAL A 346 -1.58 -3.49 -6.31
CA VAL A 346 -1.77 -3.39 -7.76
C VAL A 346 -0.65 -4.11 -8.51
N LEU A 347 -1.02 -4.80 -9.60
CA LEU A 347 -0.11 -5.38 -10.57
C LEU A 347 -0.40 -4.82 -11.96
N VAL A 348 0.65 -4.69 -12.77
CA VAL A 348 0.57 -4.19 -14.14
C VAL A 348 1.32 -5.13 -15.06
N GLU A 349 0.70 -5.50 -16.18
CA GLU A 349 1.31 -6.39 -17.17
C GLU A 349 1.06 -5.88 -18.60
N ALA A 350 2.06 -6.00 -19.47
CA ALA A 350 1.88 -5.76 -20.90
C ALA A 350 1.33 -7.02 -21.57
N MET A 351 0.39 -6.87 -22.49
CA MET A 351 -0.16 -8.00 -23.23
C MET A 351 0.89 -8.59 -24.17
N ALA A 352 1.24 -9.86 -23.99
CA ALA A 352 2.00 -10.63 -24.95
C ALA A 352 1.07 -11.16 -26.06
N HIS A 353 1.48 -10.98 -27.33
CA HIS A 353 0.71 -11.32 -28.52
C HIS A 353 1.33 -12.44 -29.33
#